data_AF-A0A2Z5YXK5-F1
#
_entry.id   AF-A0A2Z5YXK5-F1
#
_cell.length_a   1.000
_cell.length_b   1.000
_cell.length_c   1.000
_cell.angle_alpha   90.00
_cell.angle_beta   90.00
_cell.angle_gamma   90.00
#
_symmetry.space_group_name_H-M   'P 1'
#
loop_
_entity.id
_entity.type
_entity.pdbx_description
1 polymer ?
#
loop_
_entity_poly.entity_id
_entity_poly.type
_entity_poly.pdbx_seq_one_letter_code
_entity_poly.pdbx_strand_id
1 'polypeptide(L)'
;MGKRERELAKLAEKRRHKITADFVRRHPAKAREETALRKANRRLQADWGHKRAGTPETHEKASRVQQGALARLFMAGSISADQLAWAAEIRVVAERIGADVAIGTVSLETRVDTSRSFDGTFFEKLGAVRAEVAYTAWRASLAKPAPVLAMIVEDMACLRAARLFHMRTETARRLLTEALDAWPDFSRMACDSVDEATLLAAQAAIL
;
A
#
# COMPACT_ATOMS: atom_id res chain seq x y z
N MET A 1 -3.10 -4.85 57.06
CA MET A 1 -4.27 -5.67 56.68
C MET A 1 -4.66 -6.56 57.83
N GLY A 2 -5.87 -6.36 58.37
CA GLY A 2 -6.40 -7.16 59.46
C GLY A 2 -6.82 -8.56 59.02
N LYS A 3 -6.80 -9.54 59.94
CA LYS A 3 -7.19 -10.95 59.71
C LYS A 3 -8.58 -11.08 59.06
N ARG A 4 -9.50 -10.18 59.43
CA ARG A 4 -10.87 -10.08 58.90
C ARG A 4 -10.92 -9.64 57.43
N GLU A 5 -10.06 -8.73 57.00
CA GLU A 5 -9.96 -8.29 55.59
C GLU A 5 -9.44 -9.40 54.69
N ARG A 6 -8.48 -10.19 55.18
CA ARG A 6 -7.93 -11.35 54.46
C ARG A 6 -8.98 -12.46 54.30
N GLU A 7 -9.78 -12.71 55.33
CA GLU A 7 -10.91 -13.66 55.30
C GLU A 7 -11.98 -13.22 54.28
N LEU A 8 -12.36 -11.94 54.28
CA LEU A 8 -13.31 -11.38 53.32
C LEU A 8 -12.79 -11.44 51.88
N ALA A 9 -11.51 -11.14 51.66
CA ALA A 9 -10.87 -11.26 50.35
C ALA A 9 -10.89 -12.71 49.83
N LYS A 10 -10.56 -13.69 50.69
CA LYS A 10 -10.63 -15.12 50.37
C LYS A 10 -12.05 -15.58 50.03
N LEU A 11 -13.05 -15.11 50.77
CA LEU A 11 -14.45 -15.43 50.49
C LEU A 11 -14.92 -14.84 49.16
N ALA A 12 -14.51 -13.61 48.85
CA ALA A 12 -14.81 -12.96 47.57
C ALA A 12 -14.14 -13.67 46.38
N GLU A 13 -12.91 -14.14 46.55
CA GLU A 13 -12.19 -14.94 45.56
C GLU A 13 -12.86 -16.30 45.29
N LYS A 14 -13.24 -17.02 46.36
CA LYS A 14 -14.01 -18.26 46.24
C LYS A 14 -15.34 -18.07 45.52
N ARG A 15 -16.07 -16.97 45.82
CA ARG A 15 -17.32 -16.63 45.11
C ARG A 15 -17.07 -16.36 43.64
N ARG A 16 -16.02 -15.58 43.30
CA ARG A 16 -15.63 -15.31 41.90
C ARG A 16 -15.29 -16.59 41.13
N HIS A 17 -14.53 -17.50 41.73
CA HIS A 17 -14.23 -18.80 41.13
C HIS A 17 -15.48 -19.64 40.86
N LYS A 18 -16.40 -19.72 41.83
CA LYS A 18 -17.65 -20.47 41.67
C LYS A 18 -18.52 -19.89 40.54
N ILE A 19 -18.67 -18.57 40.50
CA ILE A 19 -19.45 -17.87 39.45
C ILE A 19 -18.83 -18.13 38.06
N THR A 20 -17.51 -18.06 37.96
CA THR A 20 -16.79 -18.30 36.69
C THR A 20 -16.94 -19.76 36.25
N ALA A 21 -16.81 -20.72 37.17
CA ALA A 21 -16.98 -22.14 36.86
C ALA A 21 -18.41 -22.47 36.41
N ASP A 22 -19.42 -21.91 37.09
CA ASP A 22 -20.83 -22.05 36.70
C ASP A 22 -21.11 -21.43 35.32
N PHE A 23 -20.51 -20.28 35.01
CA PHE A 23 -20.63 -19.62 33.71
C PHE A 23 -20.00 -20.46 32.58
N VAL A 24 -18.79 -20.98 32.78
CA VAL A 24 -18.10 -21.86 31.82
C VAL A 24 -18.92 -23.13 31.56
N ARG A 25 -19.51 -23.71 32.61
CA ARG A 25 -20.35 -24.91 32.50
C ARG A 25 -21.62 -24.64 31.70
N ARG A 26 -22.28 -23.50 31.92
CA ARG A 26 -23.54 -23.14 31.22
C ARG A 26 -23.30 -22.63 29.79
N HIS A 27 -22.18 -21.96 29.55
CA HIS A 27 -21.87 -21.31 28.26
C HIS A 27 -20.43 -21.57 27.81
N PRO A 28 -20.11 -22.83 27.42
CA PRO A 28 -18.75 -23.21 27.06
C PRO A 28 -18.23 -22.48 25.81
N ALA A 29 -19.09 -22.21 24.81
CA ALA A 29 -18.72 -21.45 23.62
C ALA A 29 -18.36 -19.99 23.95
N LYS A 30 -19.23 -19.30 24.70
CA LYS A 30 -19.00 -17.91 25.12
C LYS A 30 -17.76 -17.77 26.02
N ALA A 31 -17.51 -18.75 26.89
CA ALA A 31 -16.31 -18.76 27.73
C ALA A 31 -15.01 -18.93 26.91
N ARG A 32 -15.06 -19.70 25.81
CA ARG A 32 -13.92 -19.82 24.87
C ARG A 32 -13.68 -18.51 24.12
N GLU A 33 -14.74 -17.88 23.63
CA GLU A 33 -14.69 -16.57 22.98
C GLU A 33 -14.12 -15.49 23.91
N GLU A 34 -14.61 -15.41 25.15
CA GLU A 34 -14.12 -14.45 26.15
C GLU A 34 -12.63 -14.70 26.50
N THR A 35 -12.23 -15.97 26.63
CA THR A 35 -10.84 -16.33 26.87
C THR A 35 -9.95 -15.97 25.68
N ALA A 36 -10.42 -16.21 24.46
CA ALA A 36 -9.73 -15.83 23.23
C ALA A 36 -9.57 -14.30 23.13
N LEU A 37 -10.63 -13.55 23.41
CA LEU A 37 -10.63 -12.09 23.42
C LEU A 37 -9.67 -11.52 24.48
N ARG A 38 -9.66 -12.07 25.70
CA ARG A 38 -8.69 -11.69 26.76
C ARG A 38 -7.25 -12.00 26.38
N LYS A 39 -6.99 -13.09 25.64
CA LYS A 39 -5.66 -13.41 25.13
C LYS A 39 -5.25 -12.47 24.00
N ALA A 40 -6.16 -12.15 23.08
CA ALA A 40 -5.94 -11.20 22.00
C ALA A 40 -5.63 -9.80 22.55
N ASN A 41 -6.43 -9.29 23.48
CA ASN A 41 -6.21 -7.98 24.10
C ASN A 41 -4.88 -7.90 24.86
N ARG A 42 -4.47 -8.98 25.53
CA ARG A 42 -3.15 -9.02 26.20
C ARG A 42 -1.99 -8.96 25.22
N ARG A 43 -2.09 -9.62 24.07
CA ARG A 43 -1.07 -9.54 23.01
C ARG A 43 -1.00 -8.11 22.45
N LEU A 44 -2.16 -7.57 22.11
CA LEU A 44 -2.31 -6.22 21.58
C LEU A 44 -1.75 -5.14 22.53
N GLN A 45 -1.99 -5.29 23.83
CA GLN A 45 -1.40 -4.42 24.86
C GLN A 45 0.12 -4.61 25.01
N ALA A 46 0.63 -5.83 24.87
CA ALA A 46 2.08 -6.08 24.91
C ALA A 46 2.78 -5.44 23.70
N ASP A 47 2.18 -5.56 22.53
CA ASP A 47 2.72 -5.07 21.26
C ASP A 47 2.68 -3.54 21.16
N TRP A 48 1.62 -2.90 21.68
CA TRP A 48 1.38 -1.46 21.47
C TRP A 48 1.28 -0.61 22.74
N GLY A 49 1.21 -1.21 23.92
CA GLY A 49 0.98 -0.49 25.19
C GLY A 49 2.11 0.46 25.60
N HIS A 50 3.26 0.38 24.93
CA HIS A 50 4.37 1.31 25.13
C HIS A 50 4.25 2.61 24.30
N LYS A 51 3.26 2.70 23.39
CA LYS A 51 2.98 3.91 22.60
C LYS A 51 2.13 4.87 23.43
N ARG A 52 2.63 6.09 23.63
CA ARG A 52 2.02 7.09 24.54
C ARG A 52 0.85 7.89 23.94
N ALA A 53 0.60 7.76 22.63
CA ALA A 53 -0.45 8.48 21.93
C ALA A 53 -1.32 7.51 21.12
N GLY A 54 -2.65 7.58 21.28
CA GLY A 54 -3.61 6.68 20.63
C GLY A 54 -3.84 5.36 21.39
N THR A 55 -4.92 4.64 21.06
CA THR A 55 -5.21 3.35 21.68
C THR A 55 -4.38 2.22 21.03
N PRO A 56 -4.01 1.16 21.78
CA PRO A 56 -3.34 -0.02 21.23
C PRO A 56 -4.06 -0.62 20.02
N GLU A 57 -5.40 -0.59 20.00
CA GLU A 57 -6.24 -1.07 18.91
C GLU A 57 -6.10 -0.18 17.66
N THR A 58 -5.88 1.12 17.88
CA THR A 58 -5.59 2.08 16.79
C THR A 58 -4.23 1.80 16.17
N HIS A 59 -3.21 1.45 16.95
CA HIS A 59 -1.89 1.05 16.43
C HIS A 59 -1.90 -0.32 15.76
N GLU A 60 -2.67 -1.28 16.30
CA GLU A 60 -2.89 -2.58 15.65
C GLU A 60 -3.64 -2.40 14.32
N LYS A 61 -4.66 -1.54 14.29
CA LYS A 61 -5.37 -1.19 13.06
C LYS A 61 -4.47 -0.43 12.08
N ALA A 62 -3.62 0.49 12.53
CA ALA A 62 -2.68 1.22 11.67
C ALA A 62 -1.47 0.38 11.20
N SER A 63 -1.14 -0.71 11.89
CA SER A 63 -0.15 -1.67 11.42
C SER A 63 -0.74 -2.68 10.43
N ARG A 64 -2.05 -2.97 10.53
CA ARG A 64 -2.82 -3.81 9.60
C ARG A 64 -3.31 -3.03 8.37
N VAL A 65 -3.73 -1.79 8.55
CA VAL A 65 -4.00 -0.81 7.50
C VAL A 65 -2.66 -0.21 7.15
N GLN A 66 -1.93 -0.90 6.27
CA GLN A 66 -0.62 -0.52 5.78
C GLN A 66 -0.70 0.90 5.18
N GLN A 67 -0.55 1.94 6.01
CA GLN A 67 -0.30 3.27 5.49
C GLN A 67 1.06 3.20 4.84
N GLY A 68 1.04 3.21 3.51
CA GLY A 68 2.22 3.05 2.70
C GLY A 68 3.33 4.00 3.11
N ALA A 69 4.58 3.67 2.82
CA ALA A 69 5.69 4.56 3.12
C ALA A 69 5.45 5.97 2.54
N LEU A 70 4.84 6.06 1.36
CA LEU A 70 4.43 7.33 0.74
C LEU A 70 3.30 8.03 1.50
N ALA A 71 2.27 7.30 1.93
CA ALA A 71 1.18 7.87 2.73
C ALA A 71 1.71 8.46 4.05
N ARG A 72 2.69 7.80 4.69
CA ARG A 72 3.36 8.33 5.88
C ARG A 72 4.20 9.57 5.61
N LEU A 73 4.83 9.67 4.44
CA LEU A 73 5.54 10.89 4.02
C LEU A 73 4.58 12.05 3.78
N PHE A 74 3.42 11.80 3.17
CA PHE A 74 2.37 12.81 2.99
C PHE A 74 1.82 13.31 4.33
N MET A 75 1.46 12.39 5.24
CA MET A 75 0.98 12.75 6.58
C MET A 75 2.02 13.54 7.40
N ALA A 76 3.32 13.32 7.13
CA ALA A 76 4.42 14.06 7.74
C ALA A 76 4.74 15.39 7.04
N GLY A 77 4.01 15.75 5.97
CA GLY A 77 4.26 16.97 5.18
C GLY A 77 5.55 16.93 4.35
N SER A 78 6.12 15.75 4.13
CA SER A 78 7.37 15.58 3.36
C SER A 78 7.15 15.49 1.85
N ILE A 79 5.93 15.18 1.42
CA ILE A 79 5.49 15.21 0.02
C ILE A 79 4.09 15.86 -0.05
N SER A 80 3.75 16.47 -1.18
CA SER A 80 2.45 17.09 -1.42
C SER A 80 1.37 16.07 -1.77
N ALA A 81 0.10 16.52 -1.80
CA ALA A 81 -1.02 15.70 -2.25
C ALA A 81 -0.87 15.31 -3.73
N ASP A 82 -0.40 16.25 -4.57
CA ASP A 82 -0.17 16.00 -6.00
C ASP A 82 0.93 14.96 -6.21
N GLN A 83 2.05 15.09 -5.46
CA GLN A 83 3.14 14.09 -5.49
C GLN A 83 2.67 12.70 -5.07
N LEU A 84 1.77 12.61 -4.09
CA LEU A 84 1.17 11.34 -3.69
C LEU A 84 0.27 10.75 -4.80
N ALA A 85 -0.51 11.60 -5.48
CA ALA A 85 -1.35 11.19 -6.61
C ALA A 85 -0.50 10.69 -7.79
N TRP A 86 0.54 11.43 -8.16
CA TRP A 86 1.48 11.03 -9.22
C TRP A 86 2.19 9.72 -8.89
N ALA A 87 2.58 9.51 -7.64
CA ALA A 87 3.16 8.24 -7.22
C ALA A 87 2.19 7.06 -7.41
N ALA A 88 0.90 7.27 -7.14
CA ALA A 88 -0.14 6.26 -7.37
C ALA A 88 -0.35 5.98 -8.87
N GLU A 89 -0.39 7.02 -9.71
CA GLU A 89 -0.45 6.89 -11.17
C GLU A 89 0.73 6.07 -11.72
N ILE A 90 1.96 6.45 -11.36
CA ILE A 90 3.19 5.76 -11.76
C ILE A 90 3.14 4.29 -11.37
N ARG A 91 2.67 4.00 -10.15
CA ARG A 91 2.55 2.63 -9.65
C ARG A 91 1.57 1.79 -10.48
N VAL A 92 0.39 2.34 -10.78
CA VAL A 92 -0.62 1.64 -11.61
C VAL A 92 -0.04 1.32 -12.99
N VAL A 93 0.67 2.25 -13.62
CA VAL A 93 1.30 2.02 -14.93
C VAL A 93 2.41 0.98 -14.84
N ALA A 94 3.27 1.06 -13.82
CA ALA A 94 4.36 0.10 -13.62
C ALA A 94 3.85 -1.33 -13.37
N GLU A 95 2.79 -1.48 -12.58
CA GLU A 95 2.14 -2.77 -12.30
C GLU A 95 1.50 -3.35 -13.57
N ARG A 96 0.84 -2.52 -14.39
CA ARG A 96 0.26 -2.95 -15.68
C ARG A 96 1.33 -3.45 -16.64
N ILE A 97 2.39 -2.68 -16.88
CA ILE A 97 3.50 -3.07 -17.76
C ILE A 97 4.16 -4.37 -17.24
N GLY A 98 4.35 -4.48 -15.93
CA GLY A 98 4.91 -5.69 -15.32
C GLY A 98 4.02 -6.93 -15.51
N ALA A 99 2.70 -6.77 -15.43
CA ALA A 99 1.74 -7.83 -15.69
C ALA A 99 1.76 -8.27 -17.16
N ASP A 100 1.82 -7.33 -18.11
CA ASP A 100 1.89 -7.63 -19.54
C ASP A 100 3.18 -8.37 -19.92
N VAL A 101 4.32 -8.00 -19.33
CA VAL A 101 5.58 -8.74 -19.50
C VAL A 101 5.46 -10.15 -18.92
N ALA A 102 4.84 -10.31 -17.75
CA ALA A 102 4.62 -11.64 -17.16
C ALA A 102 3.74 -12.52 -18.08
N ILE A 103 2.69 -11.95 -18.67
CA ILE A 103 1.84 -12.61 -19.65
C ILE A 103 2.64 -12.98 -20.92
N GLY A 104 3.48 -12.08 -21.44
CA GLY A 104 4.31 -12.34 -22.63
C GLY A 104 5.41 -13.38 -22.43
N THR A 105 5.90 -13.57 -21.20
CA THR A 105 6.85 -14.64 -20.86
C THR A 105 6.21 -16.02 -20.74
N VAL A 106 4.89 -16.08 -20.60
CA VAL A 106 4.10 -17.31 -20.72
C VAL A 106 3.67 -17.40 -22.19
N SER A 107 4.23 -18.35 -22.94
CA SER A 107 3.96 -18.49 -24.38
C SER A 107 2.45 -18.64 -24.64
N LEU A 108 1.81 -17.56 -25.11
CA LEU A 108 0.41 -17.55 -25.53
C LEU A 108 0.36 -17.70 -27.05
N GLU A 109 0.45 -18.93 -27.55
CA GLU A 109 -0.16 -19.25 -28.84
C GLU A 109 -1.69 -19.23 -28.66
N THR A 110 -2.40 -18.12 -28.85
CA THR A 110 -3.80 -18.19 -29.30
C THR A 110 -4.40 -16.89 -29.84
N ARG A 111 -4.89 -17.01 -31.09
CA ARG A 111 -6.09 -16.42 -31.71
C ARG A 111 -6.45 -14.96 -31.39
N VAL A 112 -6.17 -14.10 -32.36
CA VAL A 112 -6.79 -12.78 -32.52
C VAL A 112 -8.18 -12.96 -33.14
N ASP A 113 -9.23 -12.68 -32.37
CA ASP A 113 -10.59 -12.46 -32.88
C ASP A 113 -10.92 -10.98 -32.67
N THR A 114 -10.82 -10.19 -33.74
CA THR A 114 -10.97 -8.74 -33.70
C THR A 114 -12.46 -8.38 -33.82
N SER A 115 -13.11 -8.04 -32.71
CA SER A 115 -14.40 -7.32 -32.76
C SER A 115 -14.21 -5.85 -32.39
N ARG A 116 -14.60 -4.96 -33.31
CA ARG A 116 -14.56 -3.50 -33.15
C ARG A 116 -15.64 -3.06 -32.16
N SER A 117 -15.25 -2.33 -31.11
CA SER A 117 -16.15 -1.49 -30.34
C SER A 117 -15.51 -0.12 -30.15
N PHE A 118 -16.11 0.88 -30.78
CA PHE A 118 -15.78 2.31 -30.68
C PHE A 118 -16.57 2.90 -29.50
N ASP A 119 -16.31 2.39 -28.29
CA ASP A 119 -16.95 2.86 -27.06
C ASP A 119 -15.89 3.04 -25.96
N GLY A 120 -16.21 3.71 -24.84
CA GLY A 120 -15.33 4.23 -23.76
C GLY A 120 -14.03 3.46 -23.46
N THR A 121 -14.02 2.15 -23.64
CA THR A 121 -12.82 1.29 -23.78
C THR A 121 -11.72 1.85 -24.70
N PHE A 122 -12.05 2.63 -25.74
CA PHE A 122 -11.09 3.28 -26.64
C PHE A 122 -10.34 4.43 -25.95
N PHE A 123 -11.06 5.31 -25.25
CA PHE A 123 -10.44 6.41 -24.50
C PHE A 123 -9.63 5.87 -23.30
N GLU A 124 -10.10 4.79 -22.67
CA GLU A 124 -9.32 4.07 -21.66
C GLU A 124 -8.02 3.50 -22.22
N LYS A 125 -8.04 2.92 -23.44
CA LYS A 125 -6.84 2.44 -24.14
C LYS A 125 -5.89 3.58 -24.54
N LEU A 126 -6.40 4.70 -25.03
CA LEU A 126 -5.57 5.87 -25.38
C LEU A 126 -4.90 6.47 -24.14
N GLY A 127 -5.65 6.63 -23.05
CA GLY A 127 -5.10 7.05 -21.76
C GLY A 127 -4.03 6.09 -21.24
N ALA A 128 -4.24 4.79 -21.40
CA ALA A 128 -3.25 3.76 -21.08
C ALA A 128 -1.96 3.92 -21.88
N VAL A 129 -2.04 4.06 -23.20
CA VAL A 129 -0.86 4.25 -24.07
C VAL A 129 -0.09 5.52 -23.71
N ARG A 130 -0.78 6.64 -23.49
CA ARG A 130 -0.15 7.90 -23.05
C ARG A 130 0.58 7.70 -21.72
N ALA A 131 -0.04 7.04 -20.77
CA ALA A 131 0.57 6.78 -19.47
C ALA A 131 1.81 5.87 -19.57
N GLU A 132 1.81 4.88 -20.47
CA GLU A 132 2.96 4.02 -20.78
C GLU A 132 4.12 4.78 -21.42
N VAL A 133 3.83 5.65 -22.39
CA VAL A 133 4.83 6.52 -23.03
C VAL A 133 5.44 7.46 -22.00
N ALA A 134 4.60 8.10 -21.17
CA ALA A 134 5.04 8.95 -20.08
C ALA A 134 5.94 8.19 -19.10
N TYR A 135 5.52 7.01 -18.64
CA TYR A 135 6.29 6.16 -17.74
C TYR A 135 7.63 5.73 -18.32
N THR A 136 7.66 5.32 -19.58
CA THR A 136 8.89 4.87 -20.24
C THR A 136 9.90 6.02 -20.35
N ALA A 137 9.45 7.20 -20.80
CA ALA A 137 10.29 8.37 -20.91
C ALA A 137 10.78 8.88 -19.54
N TRP A 138 9.86 8.99 -18.58
CA TRP A 138 10.18 9.37 -17.20
C TRP A 138 11.19 8.42 -16.57
N ARG A 139 10.98 7.09 -16.67
CA ARG A 139 11.88 6.09 -16.10
C ARG A 139 13.28 6.18 -16.74
N ALA A 140 13.36 6.45 -18.04
CA ALA A 140 14.61 6.62 -18.76
C ALA A 140 15.36 7.90 -18.35
N SER A 141 14.65 8.95 -17.90
CA SER A 141 15.27 10.20 -17.46
C SER A 141 15.84 10.15 -16.04
N LEU A 142 15.46 9.16 -15.23
CA LEU A 142 15.91 9.04 -13.84
C LEU A 142 17.41 8.72 -13.79
N ALA A 143 18.17 9.53 -13.05
CA ALA A 143 19.59 9.27 -12.81
C ALA A 143 19.86 7.92 -12.12
N LYS A 144 18.95 7.50 -11.23
CA LYS A 144 19.00 6.21 -10.51
C LYS A 144 17.59 5.60 -10.43
N PRO A 145 17.15 4.84 -11.44
CA PRO A 145 15.77 4.35 -11.48
C PRO A 145 15.48 3.32 -10.38
N ALA A 146 16.42 2.41 -10.09
CA ALA A 146 16.20 1.33 -9.11
C ALA A 146 15.75 1.80 -7.70
N PRO A 147 16.44 2.76 -7.03
CA PRO A 147 15.98 3.25 -5.73
C PRO A 147 14.65 3.99 -5.79
N VAL A 148 14.39 4.75 -6.86
CA VAL A 148 13.13 5.49 -7.03
C VAL A 148 11.97 4.51 -7.19
N LEU A 149 12.12 3.50 -8.06
CA LEU A 149 11.10 2.49 -8.28
C LEU A 149 10.84 1.64 -7.04
N ALA A 150 11.87 1.31 -6.25
CA ALA A 150 11.68 0.64 -4.97
C ALA A 150 10.83 1.50 -4.01
N MET A 151 11.02 2.82 -3.97
CA MET A 151 10.23 3.70 -3.10
C MET A 151 8.79 3.91 -3.60
N ILE A 152 8.59 3.99 -4.92
CA ILE A 152 7.26 4.29 -5.50
C ILE A 152 6.44 3.02 -5.73
N VAL A 153 7.00 2.04 -6.45
CA VAL A 153 6.28 0.83 -6.90
C VAL A 153 6.20 -0.19 -5.76
N GLU A 154 7.31 -0.45 -5.07
CA GLU A 154 7.34 -1.38 -3.93
C GLU A 154 6.93 -0.70 -2.60
N ASP A 155 6.60 0.59 -2.64
CA ASP A 155 6.22 1.41 -1.48
C ASP A 155 7.24 1.32 -0.32
N MET A 156 8.53 1.32 -0.68
CA MET A 156 9.64 1.21 0.26
C MET A 156 9.93 2.56 0.95
N ALA A 157 10.15 2.53 2.27
CA ALA A 157 10.57 3.73 3.00
C ALA A 157 11.98 4.21 2.58
N CYS A 158 12.19 5.54 2.50
CA CYS A 158 13.47 6.13 2.10
C CYS A 158 14.66 5.62 2.91
N LEU A 159 14.49 5.37 4.22
CA LEU A 159 15.55 4.81 5.07
C LEU A 159 15.96 3.40 4.61
N ARG A 160 14.99 2.57 4.24
CA ARG A 160 15.26 1.20 3.77
C ARG A 160 15.88 1.23 2.38
N ALA A 161 15.37 2.06 1.48
CA ALA A 161 15.97 2.26 0.15
C ALA A 161 17.41 2.78 0.26
N ALA A 162 17.66 3.77 1.13
CA ALA A 162 19.00 4.31 1.37
C ALA A 162 20.00 3.23 1.80
N ARG A 163 19.60 2.34 2.70
CA ARG A 163 20.44 1.19 3.12
C ARG A 163 20.65 0.19 1.99
N LEU A 164 19.59 -0.19 1.29
CA LEU A 164 19.64 -1.19 0.21
C LEU A 164 20.51 -0.74 -0.95
N PHE A 165 20.46 0.55 -1.30
CA PHE A 165 21.18 1.14 -2.43
C PHE A 165 22.41 1.95 -2.01
N HIS A 166 22.91 1.73 -0.79
CA HIS A 166 24.15 2.32 -0.26
C HIS A 166 24.27 3.84 -0.43
N MET A 167 23.24 4.59 -0.04
CA MET A 167 23.21 6.06 -0.10
C MET A 167 22.68 6.68 1.20
N ARG A 168 22.82 8.00 1.33
CA ARG A 168 22.26 8.74 2.47
C ARG A 168 20.73 8.82 2.35
N THR A 169 20.02 8.80 3.47
CA THR A 169 18.55 8.92 3.50
C THR A 169 18.05 10.22 2.86
N GLU A 170 18.78 11.31 3.04
CA GLU A 170 18.50 12.59 2.39
C GLU A 170 18.62 12.49 0.87
N THR A 171 19.61 11.77 0.36
CA THR A 171 19.78 11.52 -1.07
C THR A 171 18.63 10.69 -1.62
N ALA A 172 18.20 9.64 -0.91
CA ALA A 172 17.04 8.85 -1.32
C ALA A 172 15.77 9.71 -1.34
N ARG A 173 15.55 10.55 -0.32
CA ARG A 173 14.42 11.47 -0.27
C ARG A 173 14.45 12.48 -1.42
N ARG A 174 15.61 13.07 -1.69
CA ARG A 174 15.78 14.02 -2.80
C ARG A 174 15.47 13.35 -4.15
N LEU A 175 16.01 12.15 -4.40
CA LEU A 175 15.73 11.39 -5.62
C LEU A 175 14.23 11.09 -5.77
N LEU A 176 13.54 10.76 -4.67
CA LEU A 176 12.09 10.53 -4.69
C LEU A 176 11.34 11.80 -5.08
N THR A 177 11.61 12.92 -4.41
CA THR A 177 10.94 14.20 -4.66
C THR A 177 11.20 14.70 -6.08
N GLU A 178 12.47 14.73 -6.52
CA GLU A 178 12.86 15.12 -7.88
C GLU A 178 12.16 14.26 -8.95
N ALA A 179 12.07 12.95 -8.70
CA ALA A 179 11.39 12.05 -9.63
C ALA A 179 9.88 12.28 -9.70
N LEU A 180 9.23 12.55 -8.55
CA LEU A 180 7.80 12.85 -8.52
C LEU A 180 7.50 14.20 -9.18
N ASP A 181 8.32 15.22 -8.93
CA ASP A 181 8.15 16.55 -9.51
C ASP A 181 8.36 16.58 -11.04
N ALA A 182 9.13 15.62 -11.58
CA ALA A 182 9.32 15.50 -13.02
C ALA A 182 8.12 14.86 -13.74
N TRP A 183 7.28 14.08 -13.04
CA TRP A 183 6.19 13.30 -13.65
C TRP A 183 5.22 14.14 -14.51
N PRO A 184 4.71 15.31 -14.06
CA PRO A 184 3.72 16.08 -14.82
C PRO A 184 4.21 16.52 -16.19
N ASP A 185 5.50 16.81 -16.33
CA ASP A 185 6.08 17.24 -17.60
C ASP A 185 6.14 16.07 -18.59
N PHE A 186 6.48 14.86 -18.13
CA PHE A 186 6.43 13.65 -18.96
C PHE A 186 5.00 13.25 -19.31
N SER A 187 4.06 13.41 -18.38
CA SER A 187 2.64 13.20 -18.67
C SER A 187 2.12 14.17 -19.72
N ARG A 188 2.50 15.46 -19.64
CA ARG A 188 2.11 16.47 -20.63
C ARG A 188 2.74 16.18 -21.99
N MET A 189 4.03 15.88 -22.02
CA MET A 189 4.76 15.48 -23.23
C MET A 189 4.11 14.26 -23.90
N ALA A 190 3.66 13.26 -23.14
CA ALA A 190 2.97 12.09 -23.70
C ALA A 190 1.60 12.46 -24.28
N CYS A 191 0.85 13.35 -23.63
CA CYS A 191 -0.39 13.90 -24.20
C CYS A 191 -0.15 14.64 -25.52
N ASP A 192 0.92 15.42 -25.62
CA ASP A 192 1.26 16.22 -26.80
C ASP A 192 1.82 15.36 -27.96
N SER A 193 2.59 14.31 -27.65
CA SER A 193 3.23 13.44 -28.66
C SER A 193 2.33 12.31 -29.15
N VAL A 194 1.41 11.83 -28.31
CA VAL A 194 0.42 10.82 -28.68
C VAL A 194 -0.89 11.53 -28.96
N ASP A 195 -0.93 12.25 -30.08
CA ASP A 195 -2.10 12.99 -30.53
C ASP A 195 -3.00 12.13 -31.43
N GLU A 196 -4.21 12.62 -31.73
CA GLU A 196 -5.20 11.98 -32.60
C GLU A 196 -4.65 11.66 -34.00
N ALA A 197 -3.64 12.43 -34.46
CA ALA A 197 -2.89 12.16 -35.70
C ALA A 197 -2.00 10.90 -35.63
N THR A 198 -1.35 10.65 -34.49
CA THR A 198 -0.56 9.42 -34.25
C THR A 198 -1.48 8.19 -34.23
N LEU A 199 -2.71 8.36 -33.75
CA LEU A 199 -3.77 7.35 -33.79
C LEU A 199 -4.26 7.06 -35.22
N LEU A 200 -4.50 8.08 -36.04
CA LEU A 200 -4.89 7.90 -37.45
C LEU A 200 -3.80 7.16 -38.25
N ALA A 201 -2.52 7.43 -37.98
CA ALA A 201 -1.41 6.74 -38.63
C ALA A 201 -1.32 5.26 -38.21
N ALA A 202 -1.50 4.93 -36.93
CA ALA A 202 -1.53 3.55 -36.45
C ALA A 202 -2.74 2.77 -37.00
N GLN A 203 -3.88 3.43 -37.16
CA GLN A 203 -5.11 2.83 -37.69
C GLN A 203 -5.06 2.60 -39.20
N ALA A 204 -4.33 3.44 -39.94
CA ALA A 204 -4.06 3.24 -41.36
C ALA A 204 -3.08 2.09 -41.66
N ALA A 205 -2.26 1.68 -40.68
CA ALA A 205 -1.33 0.55 -40.83
C ALA A 205 -1.98 -0.83 -40.57
N ILE A 206 -3.21 -0.84 -40.04
CA ILE A 206 -3.98 -2.05 -39.70
C ILE A 206 -5.10 -2.31 -40.74
N LEU A 207 -5.37 -1.34 -41.64
CA LEU A 207 -6.27 -1.47 -42.80
C LEU A 207 -5.47 -1.79 -44.07
#